data_AF-T0YIY0-F1
#
_entry.id   AF-T0YIY0-F1
#
_cell.length_a   1.000
_cell.length_b   1.000
_cell.length_c   1.000
_cell.angle_alpha   90.00
_cell.angle_beta   90.00
_cell.angle_gamma   90.00
#
_symmetry.space_group_name_H-M   'P 1'
#
loop_
_entity.id
_entity.type
_entity.pdbx_description
1 polymer ?
#
loop_
_entity_poly.entity_id
_entity_poly.type
_entity_poly.pdbx_seq_one_letter_code
_entity_poly.pdbx_strand_id
1 'polypeptide(L)'
;MDCWGDNPGAGNHNPKAAQCTWAQYWVQLNTPAQVRAYRDLLLRYSQQQHTLGRFQRAPNVRLDDVMQWLNYKHVVPVIVRMQTWIAFGVFVICLLNAVGLLLAKFLRRGGEIGVRRALGARKRDVFAQCVIESALVGLLGGIVGLPLVWLGLWLIRQQPVSYAATVQISPLLLLYALLLAAVATLLAGIWPAWRAARIAPALVVKSL
;
A
#
# COMPACT_ATOMS: atom_id res chain seq x y z
N MET A 1 -22.08 40.88 -17.41
CA MET A 1 -22.18 39.42 -17.18
C MET A 1 -21.87 39.20 -15.71
N ASP A 2 -22.91 39.06 -14.89
CA ASP A 2 -22.71 38.88 -13.46
C ASP A 2 -22.47 37.40 -13.17
N CYS A 3 -21.21 37.11 -12.85
CA CYS A 3 -20.69 35.79 -12.50
C CYS A 3 -21.07 35.32 -11.10
N TRP A 4 -21.79 36.16 -10.36
CA TRP A 4 -21.98 36.04 -8.94
C TRP A 4 -23.43 36.36 -8.59
N GLY A 5 -23.97 35.69 -7.57
CA GLY A 5 -25.36 35.84 -7.11
C GLY A 5 -26.31 34.75 -7.61
N ASP A 6 -27.62 34.98 -7.48
CA ASP A 6 -28.70 34.06 -7.92
C ASP A 6 -28.91 34.06 -9.44
N ASN A 7 -27.82 33.85 -10.18
CA ASN A 7 -27.88 33.66 -11.62
C ASN A 7 -27.99 32.16 -11.94
N PRO A 8 -29.07 31.69 -12.59
CA PRO A 8 -29.27 30.27 -12.91
C PRO A 8 -28.20 29.69 -13.87
N GLY A 9 -27.41 30.54 -14.55
CA GLY A 9 -26.27 30.14 -15.37
C GLY A 9 -24.90 30.13 -14.66
N ALA A 10 -24.81 30.62 -13.42
CA ALA A 10 -23.54 30.70 -12.68
C ALA A 10 -23.13 29.31 -12.17
N GLY A 11 -22.17 28.67 -12.85
CA GLY A 11 -21.74 27.31 -12.48
C GLY A 11 -21.57 26.34 -13.62
N ASN A 12 -22.07 26.67 -14.82
CA ASN A 12 -22.05 25.71 -15.92
C ASN A 12 -20.61 25.52 -16.44
N HIS A 13 -20.03 24.34 -16.23
CA HIS A 13 -18.65 24.00 -16.59
C HIS A 13 -18.48 23.80 -18.10
N ASN A 14 -18.68 24.86 -18.89
CA ASN A 14 -18.32 24.89 -20.30
C ASN A 14 -17.12 25.85 -20.49
N PRO A 15 -15.88 25.33 -20.64
CA PRO A 15 -14.68 26.15 -20.79
C PRO A 15 -14.65 26.96 -22.09
N LYS A 16 -15.58 26.72 -23.03
CA LYS A 16 -15.75 27.47 -24.28
C LYS A 16 -16.95 28.42 -24.26
N ALA A 17 -17.77 28.40 -23.22
CA ALA A 17 -18.86 29.36 -23.09
C ALA A 17 -18.31 30.72 -22.66
N ALA A 18 -18.93 31.81 -23.12
CA ALA A 18 -18.65 33.18 -22.63
C ALA A 18 -19.09 33.40 -21.16
N GLN A 19 -19.37 32.32 -20.42
CA GLN A 19 -19.89 32.32 -19.06
C GLN A 19 -18.78 32.04 -18.06
N CYS A 20 -19.06 32.39 -16.81
CA CYS A 20 -18.09 32.49 -15.74
C CYS A 20 -17.46 31.16 -15.37
N THR A 21 -16.15 31.07 -15.53
CA THR A 21 -15.33 29.91 -15.19
C THR A 21 -14.78 30.04 -13.77
N TRP A 22 -14.81 28.93 -13.03
CA TRP A 22 -14.31 28.86 -11.66
C TRP A 22 -12.85 28.42 -11.73
N ALA A 23 -11.93 29.31 -11.38
CA ALA A 23 -10.51 28.98 -11.35
C ALA A 23 -10.16 28.38 -9.97
N GLN A 24 -9.66 27.15 -9.97
CA GLN A 24 -9.06 26.53 -8.79
C GLN A 24 -7.55 26.79 -8.83
N TYR A 25 -7.01 27.39 -7.77
CA TYR A 25 -5.59 27.70 -7.64
C TYR A 25 -4.94 26.78 -6.60
N TRP A 26 -3.70 26.38 -6.87
CA TRP A 26 -2.85 25.67 -5.92
C TRP A 26 -1.81 26.65 -5.37
N VAL A 27 -1.58 26.60 -4.07
CA VAL A 27 -0.58 27.40 -3.38
C VAL A 27 0.35 26.48 -2.60
N GLN A 28 1.65 26.72 -2.68
CA GLN A 28 2.63 25.98 -1.88
C GLN A 28 2.86 26.72 -0.56
N LEU A 29 2.48 26.09 0.54
CA LEU A 29 2.66 26.60 1.90
C LEU A 29 3.47 25.56 2.68
N ASN A 30 4.67 25.90 3.11
CA ASN A 30 5.64 24.94 3.63
C ASN A 30 5.47 24.68 5.14
N THR A 31 4.75 25.54 5.86
CA THR A 31 4.56 25.41 7.31
C THR A 31 3.10 25.46 7.73
N PRO A 32 2.70 24.76 8.81
CA PRO A 32 1.34 24.84 9.36
C PRO A 32 0.95 26.25 9.81
N ALA A 33 1.92 27.11 10.13
CA ALA A 33 1.68 28.52 10.44
C ALA A 33 1.27 29.31 9.19
N GLN A 34 1.97 29.10 8.06
CA GLN A 34 1.61 29.71 6.77
C GLN A 34 0.23 29.26 6.28
N VAL A 35 -0.11 27.98 6.45
CA VAL A 35 -1.45 27.45 6.11
C VAL A 35 -2.54 28.18 6.87
N ARG A 36 -2.38 28.35 8.19
CA ARG A 36 -3.35 29.08 9.04
C ARG A 36 -3.45 30.55 8.66
N ALA A 37 -2.31 31.23 8.54
CA ALA A 37 -2.27 32.65 8.18
C ALA A 37 -2.92 32.92 6.80
N TYR A 38 -2.65 32.06 5.82
CA TYR A 38 -3.25 32.17 4.49
C TYR A 38 -4.76 31.89 4.51
N ARG A 39 -5.21 30.89 5.28
CA ARG A 39 -6.63 30.61 5.47
C ARG A 39 -7.35 31.79 6.10
N ASP A 40 -6.77 32.40 7.13
CA ASP A 40 -7.35 33.56 7.81
C ASP A 40 -7.42 34.78 6.88
N LEU A 41 -6.38 34.99 6.06
CA LEU A 41 -6.38 36.04 5.03
C LEU A 41 -7.51 35.83 4.03
N LEU A 42 -7.68 34.62 3.50
CA LEU A 42 -8.75 34.29 2.57
C LEU A 42 -10.14 34.48 3.20
N LEU A 43 -10.31 34.10 4.47
CA LEU A 43 -11.56 34.27 5.21
C LEU A 43 -11.90 35.75 5.36
N ARG A 44 -10.94 36.58 5.81
CA ARG A 44 -11.13 38.03 5.96
C ARG A 44 -11.43 38.69 4.63
N TYR A 45 -10.68 38.35 3.58
CA TYR A 45 -10.92 38.86 2.24
C TYR A 45 -12.33 38.49 1.75
N SER A 46 -12.72 37.22 1.88
CA SER A 46 -14.03 36.75 1.44
C SER A 46 -15.17 37.40 2.24
N GLN A 47 -15.01 37.59 3.56
CA GLN A 47 -15.98 38.31 4.39
C GLN A 47 -16.10 39.78 3.98
N GLN A 48 -14.98 40.46 3.75
CA GLN A 48 -14.99 41.85 3.30
C GLN A 48 -15.73 41.99 1.97
N GLN A 49 -15.46 41.12 0.99
CA GLN A 49 -16.16 41.16 -0.29
C GLN A 49 -17.65 40.80 -0.17
N HIS A 50 -18.03 39.95 0.78
CA HIS A 50 -19.44 39.66 1.10
C HIS A 50 -20.14 40.89 1.69
N THR A 51 -19.53 41.57 2.66
CA THR A 51 -20.09 42.80 3.25
C THR A 51 -20.22 43.95 2.25
N LEU A 52 -19.36 43.99 1.23
CA LEU A 52 -19.44 44.96 0.13
C LEU A 52 -20.52 44.60 -0.91
N GLY A 53 -21.29 43.52 -0.70
CA GLY A 53 -22.35 43.09 -1.60
C GLY A 53 -21.88 42.42 -2.89
N ARG A 54 -20.56 42.23 -3.07
CA ARG A 54 -19.97 41.65 -4.29
C ARG A 54 -20.27 40.15 -4.40
N PHE A 55 -20.34 39.46 -3.28
CA PHE A 55 -20.75 38.05 -3.21
C PHE A 55 -21.99 37.92 -2.33
N GLN A 56 -23.05 37.29 -2.85
CA GLN A 56 -24.31 37.09 -2.10
C GLN A 56 -24.22 35.90 -1.12
N ARG A 57 -23.42 34.89 -1.46
CA ARG A 57 -23.24 33.67 -0.65
C ARG A 57 -22.29 33.91 0.50
N ALA A 58 -22.59 33.31 1.65
CA ALA A 58 -21.70 33.33 2.80
C ALA A 58 -20.29 32.79 2.44
N PRO A 59 -19.22 33.37 3.00
CA PRO A 59 -17.85 32.92 2.80
C PRO A 59 -17.67 31.42 3.06
N ASN A 60 -17.19 30.67 2.07
CA ASN A 60 -16.89 29.23 2.17
C ASN A 60 -15.45 28.97 1.73
N VAL A 61 -14.51 29.44 2.54
CA VAL A 61 -13.07 29.25 2.29
C VAL A 61 -12.66 27.85 2.71
N ARG A 62 -12.28 27.04 1.72
CA ARG A 62 -11.69 25.71 1.91
C ARG A 62 -10.25 25.74 1.43
N LEU A 63 -9.36 25.28 2.28
CA LEU A 63 -7.95 25.09 1.97
C LEU A 63 -7.66 23.62 2.24
N ASP A 64 -8.13 22.78 1.32
CA ASP A 64 -7.96 21.34 1.39
C ASP A 64 -6.54 20.98 0.95
N ASP A 65 -5.87 20.12 1.69
CA ASP A 65 -4.63 19.53 1.21
C ASP A 65 -4.90 18.59 0.01
N VAL A 66 -3.85 18.14 -0.67
CA VAL A 66 -3.98 17.26 -1.85
C VAL A 66 -4.78 15.99 -1.51
N MET A 67 -4.57 15.40 -0.33
CA MET A 67 -5.25 14.16 0.06
C MET A 67 -6.71 14.39 0.41
N GLN A 68 -7.04 15.48 1.10
CA GLN A 68 -8.41 15.92 1.37
C GLN A 68 -9.15 16.23 0.09
N TRP A 69 -8.51 16.91 -0.86
CA TRP A 69 -9.09 17.21 -2.17
C TRP A 69 -9.37 15.93 -2.97
N LEU A 70 -8.43 14.98 -3.00
CA LEU A 70 -8.62 13.67 -3.64
C LEU A 70 -9.79 12.89 -3.02
N ASN A 71 -9.92 12.94 -1.69
CA ASN A 71 -11.04 12.32 -0.97
C ASN A 71 -12.38 13.00 -1.29
N TYR A 72 -12.41 14.34 -1.31
CA TYR A 72 -13.60 15.12 -1.64
C TYR A 72 -14.06 14.87 -3.08
N LYS A 73 -13.12 14.73 -4.00
CA LYS A 73 -13.38 14.40 -5.42
C LYS A 73 -13.66 12.92 -5.66
N HIS A 74 -13.63 12.07 -4.61
CA HIS A 74 -13.78 10.61 -4.71
C HIS A 74 -12.88 9.97 -5.78
N VAL A 75 -11.67 10.51 -5.95
CA VAL A 75 -10.72 10.03 -6.98
C VAL A 75 -10.22 8.62 -6.66
N VAL A 76 -10.13 8.27 -5.37
CA VAL A 76 -9.87 6.91 -4.91
C VAL A 76 -11.20 6.27 -4.49
N PRO A 77 -11.73 5.32 -5.30
CA PRO A 77 -12.99 4.66 -4.97
C PRO A 77 -12.89 3.90 -3.66
N VAL A 78 -13.96 3.90 -2.85
CA VAL A 78 -14.03 3.14 -1.59
C VAL A 78 -13.74 1.64 -1.81
N ILE A 79 -14.10 1.11 -2.99
CA ILE A 79 -13.83 -0.28 -3.37
C ILE A 79 -12.33 -0.59 -3.43
N VAL A 80 -11.48 0.35 -3.86
CA VAL A 80 -10.03 0.14 -3.90
C VAL A 80 -9.48 -0.02 -2.48
N ARG A 81 -9.95 0.82 -1.54
CA ARG A 81 -9.59 0.71 -0.12
C ARG A 81 -10.00 -0.64 0.48
N MET A 82 -11.20 -1.12 0.16
CA MET A 82 -11.67 -2.44 0.62
C MET A 82 -10.81 -3.57 0.05
N GLN A 83 -10.47 -3.52 -1.24
CA GLN A 83 -9.59 -4.49 -1.88
C GLN A 83 -8.19 -4.53 -1.24
N THR A 84 -7.63 -3.37 -0.87
CA THR A 84 -6.34 -3.32 -0.17
C THR A 84 -6.38 -4.05 1.18
N TRP A 85 -7.45 -3.87 1.96
CA TRP A 85 -7.61 -4.57 3.24
C TRP A 85 -7.76 -6.09 3.05
N ILE A 86 -8.54 -6.52 2.05
CA ILE A 86 -8.68 -7.94 1.72
C ILE A 86 -7.33 -8.53 1.30
N ALA A 87 -6.58 -7.83 0.45
CA ALA A 87 -5.25 -8.27 0.01
C ALA A 87 -4.29 -8.43 1.20
N PHE A 88 -4.31 -7.49 2.15
CA PHE A 88 -3.53 -7.59 3.37
C PHE A 88 -3.93 -8.79 4.24
N GLY A 89 -5.24 -9.04 4.40
CA GLY A 89 -5.74 -10.21 5.12
C GLY A 89 -5.29 -11.53 4.49
N VAL A 90 -5.42 -11.67 3.17
CA VAL A 90 -4.96 -12.85 2.42
C VAL A 90 -3.44 -13.02 2.56
N PHE A 91 -2.68 -11.92 2.50
CA PHE A 91 -1.23 -11.95 2.68
C PHE A 91 -0.84 -12.51 4.06
N VAL A 92 -1.51 -12.07 5.13
CA VAL A 92 -1.28 -12.59 6.48
C VAL A 92 -1.61 -14.08 6.58
N ILE A 93 -2.73 -14.52 5.99
CA ILE A 93 -3.10 -15.94 5.96
C ILE A 93 -2.03 -16.78 5.24
N CYS A 94 -1.57 -16.32 4.07
CA CYS A 94 -0.50 -16.97 3.33
C CYS A 94 0.81 -17.03 4.14
N LEU A 95 1.12 -15.97 4.89
CA LEU A 95 2.30 -15.93 5.75
C LEU A 95 2.23 -16.97 6.87
N LEU A 96 1.09 -17.07 7.57
CA LEU A 96 0.88 -18.07 8.61
C LEU A 96 0.97 -19.50 8.05
N ASN A 97 0.41 -19.73 6.86
CA ASN A 97 0.52 -21.01 6.16
C ASN A 97 1.99 -21.33 5.81
N ALA A 98 2.74 -20.35 5.32
CA ALA A 98 4.17 -20.51 5.02
C ALA A 98 4.97 -20.88 6.28
N VAL A 99 4.74 -20.21 7.41
CA VAL A 99 5.35 -20.57 8.71
C VAL A 99 5.04 -22.02 9.08
N GLY A 100 3.77 -22.43 8.96
CA GLY A 100 3.33 -23.80 9.26
C GLY A 100 4.00 -24.85 8.38
N LEU A 101 4.05 -24.62 7.07
CA LEU A 101 4.71 -25.53 6.12
C LEU A 101 6.22 -25.62 6.39
N LEU A 102 6.90 -24.50 6.61
CA LEU A 102 8.34 -24.47 6.90
C LEU A 102 8.64 -25.19 8.21
N LEU A 103 7.81 -24.98 9.25
CA LEU A 103 7.94 -25.70 10.52
C LEU A 103 7.78 -27.21 10.33
N ALA A 104 6.74 -27.65 9.64
CA ALA A 104 6.52 -29.08 9.37
C ALA A 104 7.68 -29.69 8.56
N LYS A 105 8.18 -28.97 7.54
CA LYS A 105 9.33 -29.39 6.73
C LYS A 105 10.58 -29.60 7.57
N PHE A 106 10.91 -28.63 8.44
CA PHE A 106 12.11 -28.71 9.27
C PHE A 106 11.99 -29.75 10.38
N LEU A 107 10.80 -29.94 10.95
CA LEU A 107 10.57 -31.01 11.94
C LEU A 107 10.72 -32.40 11.31
N ARG A 108 10.19 -32.63 10.10
CA ARG A 108 10.37 -33.91 9.38
C ARG A 108 11.84 -34.18 9.03
N ARG A 109 12.61 -33.14 8.71
CA ARG A 109 14.07 -33.23 8.48
C ARG A 109 14.90 -33.24 9.78
N GLY A 110 14.25 -33.29 10.95
CA GLY A 110 14.91 -33.29 12.25
C GLY A 110 15.88 -34.47 12.46
N GLY A 111 15.61 -35.63 11.84
CA GLY A 111 16.52 -36.79 11.82
C GLY A 111 17.87 -36.48 11.19
N GLU A 112 17.85 -35.96 9.96
CA GLU A 112 19.06 -35.55 9.22
C GLU A 112 19.84 -34.45 9.96
N ILE A 113 19.13 -33.47 10.51
CA ILE A 113 19.71 -32.37 11.29
C ILE A 113 20.34 -32.92 12.58
N GLY A 114 19.69 -33.89 13.23
CA GLY A 114 20.19 -34.58 14.42
C GLY A 114 21.50 -35.31 14.16
N VAL A 115 21.59 -36.07 13.06
CA VAL A 115 22.81 -36.77 12.63
C VAL A 115 23.94 -35.78 12.32
N ARG A 116 23.67 -34.70 11.56
CA ARG A 116 24.69 -33.66 11.27
C ARG A 116 25.22 -32.99 12.53
N ARG A 117 24.34 -32.73 13.51
CA ARG A 117 24.74 -32.15 14.81
C ARG A 117 25.51 -33.15 15.67
N ALA A 118 25.22 -34.44 15.59
CA ALA A 118 26.02 -35.48 16.24
C ALA A 118 27.43 -35.60 15.65
N LEU A 119 27.57 -35.34 14.34
CA LEU A 119 28.85 -35.25 13.63
C LEU A 119 29.60 -33.92 13.85
N GLY A 120 29.08 -33.01 14.69
CA GLY A 120 29.77 -31.77 15.08
C GLY A 120 29.28 -30.47 14.44
N ALA A 121 28.21 -30.49 13.61
CA ALA A 121 27.66 -29.27 13.03
C ALA A 121 27.13 -28.29 14.10
N ARG A 122 27.44 -26.99 13.96
CA ARG A 122 27.01 -25.96 14.92
C ARG A 122 25.54 -25.61 14.68
N LYS A 123 24.84 -25.19 15.74
CA LYS A 123 23.43 -24.72 15.65
C LYS A 123 23.25 -23.58 14.64
N ARG A 124 24.30 -22.76 14.46
CA ARG A 124 24.32 -21.62 13.52
C ARG A 124 24.30 -22.07 12.06
N ASP A 125 24.92 -23.20 11.74
CA ASP A 125 25.01 -23.71 10.36
C ASP A 125 23.63 -24.22 9.90
N VAL A 126 22.94 -24.95 10.79
CA VAL A 126 21.55 -25.40 10.57
C VAL A 126 20.61 -24.20 10.43
N PHE A 127 20.75 -23.19 11.30
CA PHE A 127 19.93 -21.98 11.22
C PHE A 127 20.15 -21.23 9.91
N ALA A 128 21.41 -21.00 9.51
CA ALA A 128 21.75 -20.32 8.26
C ALA A 128 21.20 -21.08 7.04
N GLN A 129 21.31 -22.41 7.02
CA GLN A 129 20.73 -23.24 5.94
C GLN A 129 19.21 -23.06 5.85
N CYS A 130 18.49 -23.18 6.97
CA CYS A 130 17.03 -23.01 6.99
C CYS A 130 16.59 -21.61 6.55
N VAL A 131 17.34 -20.58 6.95
CA VAL A 131 17.08 -19.19 6.58
C VAL A 131 17.30 -18.99 5.07
N ILE A 132 18.41 -19.50 4.51
CA ILE A 132 18.71 -19.43 3.08
C ILE A 132 17.65 -20.20 2.26
N GLU A 133 17.26 -21.41 2.68
CA GLU A 133 16.18 -22.16 2.03
C GLU A 133 14.87 -21.36 2.01
N SER A 134 14.51 -20.72 3.14
CA SER A 134 13.27 -19.94 3.24
C SER A 134 13.30 -18.68 2.39
N ALA A 135 14.46 -18.00 2.34
CA ALA A 135 14.68 -16.84 1.49
C ALA A 135 14.60 -17.21 0.00
N LEU A 136 15.21 -18.32 -0.41
CA LEU A 136 15.17 -18.81 -1.79
C LEU A 136 13.74 -19.14 -2.23
N VAL A 137 12.97 -19.80 -1.36
CA VAL A 137 11.54 -20.09 -1.62
C VAL A 137 10.75 -18.81 -1.80
N GLY A 138 11.00 -17.78 -0.98
CA GLY A 138 10.35 -16.47 -1.13
C GLY A 138 10.71 -15.75 -2.41
N LEU A 139 11.99 -15.75 -2.80
CA LEU A 139 12.44 -15.15 -4.05
C LEU A 139 11.84 -15.84 -5.26
N LEU A 140 11.86 -17.17 -5.31
CA LEU A 140 11.25 -17.95 -6.40
C LEU A 140 9.75 -17.72 -6.46
N GLY A 141 9.07 -17.73 -5.31
CA GLY A 141 7.64 -17.42 -5.23
C GLY A 141 7.32 -16.00 -5.71
N GLY A 142 8.15 -15.02 -5.36
CA GLY A 142 8.03 -13.64 -5.83
C GLY A 142 8.21 -13.51 -7.34
N ILE A 143 9.22 -14.17 -7.92
CA ILE A 143 9.47 -14.20 -9.37
C ILE A 143 8.28 -14.82 -10.11
N VAL A 144 7.77 -15.95 -9.62
CA VAL A 144 6.58 -16.61 -10.19
C VAL A 144 5.31 -15.77 -9.99
N GLY A 145 5.25 -14.94 -8.95
CA GLY A 145 4.16 -13.99 -8.71
C GLY A 145 4.09 -12.84 -9.72
N LEU A 146 5.22 -12.40 -10.28
CA LEU A 146 5.26 -11.30 -11.25
C LEU A 146 4.36 -11.51 -12.49
N PRO A 147 4.41 -12.65 -13.21
CA PRO A 147 3.51 -12.89 -14.33
C PRO A 147 2.04 -12.96 -13.91
N LEU A 148 1.72 -13.45 -12.70
CA LEU A 148 0.36 -13.44 -12.16
C LEU A 148 -0.15 -12.00 -11.96
N VAL A 149 0.71 -11.09 -11.50
CA VAL A 149 0.38 -9.66 -11.38
C VAL A 149 0.11 -9.04 -12.75
N TRP A 150 0.91 -9.35 -13.78
CA TRP A 150 0.65 -8.87 -15.13
C TRP A 150 -0.66 -9.40 -15.70
N LEU A 151 -0.98 -10.68 -15.46
CA LEU A 151 -2.25 -11.26 -15.86
C LEU A 151 -3.43 -10.57 -15.16
N GLY A 152 -3.30 -10.30 -13.86
CA GLY A 152 -4.30 -9.54 -13.10
C GLY A 152 -4.50 -8.13 -13.62
N LEU A 153 -3.41 -7.42 -13.96
CA LEU A 153 -3.47 -6.09 -14.55
C LEU A 153 -4.16 -6.11 -15.93
N TRP A 154 -3.83 -7.11 -16.75
CA TRP A 154 -4.47 -7.30 -18.05
C TRP A 154 -5.98 -7.48 -17.90
N LEU A 155 -6.42 -8.30 -16.93
CA LEU A 155 -7.84 -8.51 -16.66
C LEU A 155 -8.55 -7.24 -16.18
N ILE A 156 -7.90 -6.43 -15.34
CA ILE A 156 -8.44 -5.14 -14.86
C ILE A 156 -8.61 -4.15 -16.02
N ARG A 157 -7.66 -4.12 -16.97
CA ARG A 157 -7.71 -3.23 -18.14
C ARG A 157 -8.87 -3.52 -19.08
N GLN A 158 -9.40 -4.74 -19.07
CA GLN A 158 -10.58 -5.12 -19.85
C GLN A 158 -11.89 -4.62 -19.23
N GLN A 159 -11.87 -4.13 -17.98
CA GLN A 159 -13.08 -3.63 -17.33
C GLN A 159 -13.38 -2.18 -17.72
N PRO A 160 -14.65 -1.79 -17.86
CA PRO A 160 -15.07 -0.43 -18.24
C PRO A 160 -14.96 0.53 -17.04
N VAL A 161 -13.78 0.65 -16.44
CA VAL A 161 -13.51 1.55 -15.32
C VAL A 161 -12.57 2.66 -15.76
N SER A 162 -12.93 3.91 -15.49
CA SER A 162 -12.19 5.11 -15.95
C SER A 162 -10.73 5.17 -15.48
N TYR A 163 -10.37 4.42 -14.42
CA TYR A 163 -9.02 4.30 -13.88
C TYR A 163 -8.17 3.20 -14.58
N ALA A 164 -8.79 2.25 -15.31
CA ALA A 164 -8.09 1.08 -15.85
C ALA A 164 -6.94 1.44 -16.80
N ALA A 165 -7.12 2.49 -17.59
CA ALA A 165 -6.13 2.95 -18.58
C ALA A 165 -4.90 3.61 -17.93
N THR A 166 -5.02 4.14 -16.72
CA THR A 166 -3.96 4.89 -16.03
C THR A 166 -3.15 4.00 -15.07
N VAL A 167 -3.57 2.74 -14.86
CA VAL A 167 -2.84 1.81 -13.99
C VAL A 167 -1.53 1.38 -14.66
N GLN A 168 -0.44 1.98 -14.21
CA GLN A 168 0.92 1.64 -14.61
C GLN A 168 1.63 0.99 -13.42
N ILE A 169 2.21 -0.17 -13.65
CA ILE A 169 3.11 -0.80 -12.70
C ILE A 169 4.48 -0.18 -12.92
N SER A 170 4.98 0.55 -11.93
CA SER A 170 6.35 1.05 -11.95
C SER A 170 7.34 -0.08 -11.64
N PRO A 171 8.54 -0.10 -12.24
CA PRO A 171 9.59 -1.06 -11.90
C PRO A 171 9.95 -1.02 -10.40
N LEU A 172 9.86 0.16 -9.79
CA LEU A 172 10.05 0.36 -8.35
C LEU A 172 9.01 -0.41 -7.52
N LEU A 173 7.74 -0.44 -7.94
CA LEU A 173 6.70 -1.19 -7.23
C LEU A 173 6.96 -2.70 -7.28
N LEU A 174 7.43 -3.22 -8.41
CA LEU A 174 7.81 -4.63 -8.55
C LEU A 174 9.00 -4.98 -7.65
N LEU A 175 10.00 -4.09 -7.57
CA LEU A 175 11.13 -4.26 -6.66
C LEU A 175 10.67 -4.29 -5.20
N TYR A 176 9.78 -3.36 -4.79
CA TYR A 176 9.21 -3.37 -3.44
C TYR A 176 8.39 -4.63 -3.16
N ALA A 177 7.62 -5.14 -4.12
CA ALA A 177 6.87 -6.39 -3.96
C ALA A 177 7.80 -7.60 -3.76
N LEU A 178 8.89 -7.67 -4.55
CA LEU A 178 9.87 -8.75 -4.43
C LEU A 178 10.63 -8.68 -3.10
N LEU A 179 11.05 -7.48 -2.68
CA LEU A 179 11.67 -7.27 -1.38
C LEU A 179 10.73 -7.63 -0.24
N LEU A 180 9.46 -7.22 -0.32
CA LEU A 180 8.44 -7.56 0.67
C LEU A 180 8.25 -9.08 0.76
N ALA A 181 8.18 -9.77 -0.37
CA ALA A 181 8.06 -11.23 -0.40
C ALA A 181 9.27 -11.91 0.26
N ALA A 182 10.49 -11.47 -0.07
CA ALA A 182 11.71 -12.02 0.51
C ALA A 182 11.81 -11.76 2.02
N VAL A 183 11.49 -10.55 2.48
CA VAL A 183 11.48 -10.20 3.91
C VAL A 183 10.40 -10.99 4.65
N ALA A 184 9.21 -11.13 4.05
CA ALA A 184 8.11 -11.86 4.67
C ALA A 184 8.43 -13.34 4.86
N THR A 185 8.97 -14.04 3.84
CA THR A 185 9.35 -15.45 3.99
C THR A 185 10.56 -15.64 4.89
N LEU A 186 11.48 -14.67 4.92
CA LEU A 186 12.60 -14.66 5.86
C LEU A 186 12.07 -14.62 7.30
N LEU A 187 11.22 -13.64 7.61
CA LEU A 187 10.59 -13.50 8.93
C LEU A 187 9.78 -14.75 9.30
N ALA A 188 9.04 -15.31 8.35
CA ALA A 188 8.30 -16.55 8.53
C ALA A 188 9.21 -17.75 8.82
N GLY A 189 10.40 -17.81 8.22
CA GLY A 189 11.37 -18.89 8.37
C GLY A 189 12.21 -18.82 9.64
N ILE A 190 12.39 -17.64 10.23
CA ILE A 190 13.22 -17.44 11.44
C ILE A 190 12.69 -18.27 12.62
N TRP A 191 11.38 -18.22 12.88
CA TRP A 191 10.79 -18.94 14.01
C TRP A 191 10.92 -20.47 13.88
N PRO A 192 10.53 -21.09 12.74
CA PRO A 192 10.79 -22.50 12.45
C PRO A 192 12.27 -22.89 12.54
N ALA A 193 13.17 -22.08 11.97
CA ALA A 193 14.61 -22.36 11.97
C ALA A 193 15.18 -22.36 13.39
N TRP A 194 14.77 -21.40 14.22
CA TRP A 194 15.17 -21.33 15.63
C TRP A 194 14.67 -22.53 16.43
N ARG A 195 13.42 -22.94 16.20
CA ARG A 195 12.83 -24.12 16.85
C ARG A 195 13.56 -25.40 16.44
N ALA A 196 13.83 -25.59 15.15
CA ALA A 196 14.56 -26.75 14.63
C ALA A 196 16.00 -26.84 15.17
N ALA A 197 16.71 -25.71 15.26
CA ALA A 197 18.08 -25.66 15.79
C ALA A 197 18.18 -25.99 17.30
N ARG A 198 17.07 -25.93 18.05
CA ARG A 198 17.02 -26.23 19.49
C ARG A 198 16.63 -27.66 19.82
N ILE A 199 16.15 -28.45 18.86
CA ILE A 199 15.77 -29.85 19.09
C ILE A 199 17.01 -30.64 19.51
N ALA A 200 16.92 -31.40 20.60
CA ALA A 200 18.05 -32.16 21.14
C ALA A 200 18.29 -33.42 20.28
N PRO A 201 19.52 -33.68 19.82
CA PRO A 201 19.83 -34.82 18.94
C PRO A 201 19.55 -36.18 19.61
N ALA A 202 19.70 -36.27 20.93
CA ALA A 202 19.50 -37.50 21.69
C ALA A 202 18.06 -38.05 21.66
N LEU A 203 17.07 -37.19 21.47
CA LEU A 203 15.66 -37.60 21.37
C LEU A 203 15.31 -38.23 20.02
N VAL A 204 16.03 -37.88 18.96
CA VAL A 204 15.69 -38.25 17.58
C VAL A 204 16.33 -39.58 17.16
N VAL A 205 17.52 -39.90 17.67
CA VAL A 205 18.19 -41.18 17.40
C VAL A 205 17.53 -42.35 18.15
N LYS A 206 16.80 -42.07 19.24
CA LYS A 206 16.08 -43.11 20.00
C LYS A 206 14.70 -43.45 19.41
N SER A 207 14.21 -42.66 18.45
CA SER A 207 12.91 -42.85 17.79
C SER A 207 13.02 -43.38 16.36
N LEU A 208 14.24 -43.70 15.90
CA LEU A 208 14.53 -44.33 14.62
C LEU A 208 14.73 -45.84 14.81
#